data_AF-A0A2A4J3F9-F1
#
_entry.id   AF-A0A2A4J3F9-F1
#
_cell.length_a   1.000
_cell.length_b   1.000
_cell.length_c   1.000
_cell.angle_alpha   90.00
_cell.angle_beta   90.00
_cell.angle_gamma   90.00
#
_symmetry.space_group_name_H-M   'P 1'
#
loop_
_entity.id
_entity.type
_entity.pdbx_description
1 polymer ?
#
loop_
_entity_poly.entity_id
_entity_poly.type
_entity_poly.pdbx_seq_one_letter_code
_entity_poly.pdbx_strand_id
1 'polypeptide(L)'
;HTFLGSGPSSFVPEVNRKALREISRNLANELLKKNQDQQGQTVNKSRGLPREYKVDDLALVIKYSQSTGKLNPGMRGPYKVTKVLPNGRYECGNWGKTTQVAFQHMVSWKGEWCPETCAS
;
A
#
# COMPACT_ATOMS: atom_id res chain seq x y z
N HIS A 1 44.12 17.67 61.48
CA HIS A 1 44.77 17.58 60.15
C HIS A 1 44.10 16.46 59.36
N THR A 2 43.64 16.53 58.11
CA THR A 2 43.31 17.56 57.11
C THR A 2 42.63 16.79 55.95
N PHE A 3 41.48 17.26 55.47
CA PHE A 3 40.83 17.19 54.13
C PHE A 3 40.93 15.92 53.26
N LEU A 4 39.79 15.28 52.94
CA LEU A 4 38.93 15.42 51.74
C LEU A 4 39.54 14.95 50.41
N GLY A 5 39.00 13.85 49.88
CA GLY A 5 39.12 13.43 48.49
C GLY A 5 37.72 13.21 47.90
N SER A 6 37.13 14.31 47.41
CA SER A 6 35.82 14.40 46.78
C SER A 6 35.78 13.63 45.46
N GLY A 7 34.94 12.59 45.37
CA GLY A 7 34.54 12.05 44.06
C GLY A 7 33.67 13.07 43.32
N PRO A 8 33.77 13.20 41.99
CA PRO A 8 32.92 14.12 41.26
C PRO A 8 31.49 13.60 41.30
N SER A 9 30.67 14.24 42.13
CA SER A 9 29.22 14.11 42.12
C SER A 9 28.72 14.61 40.76
N SER A 10 28.34 13.67 39.89
CA SER A 10 27.72 13.94 38.59
C SER A 10 26.29 14.46 38.77
N PHE A 11 26.13 15.61 39.42
CA PHE A 11 24.86 16.29 39.55
C PHE A 11 24.64 17.14 38.29
N VAL A 12 24.18 16.50 37.22
CA VAL A 12 23.53 17.23 36.13
C VAL A 12 22.17 17.68 36.67
N PRO A 13 21.91 18.99 36.85
CA PRO A 13 20.68 19.47 37.43
C PRO A 13 19.47 18.98 36.62
N GLU A 14 18.38 18.62 37.31
CA GLU A 14 17.13 18.07 36.78
C GLU A 14 16.60 18.84 35.54
N VAL A 15 16.75 20.17 35.55
CA VAL A 15 16.36 21.08 34.46
C VAL A 15 17.18 20.83 33.19
N ASN A 16 18.49 20.60 33.31
CA ASN A 16 19.35 20.23 32.18
C ASN A 16 18.99 18.86 31.62
N ARG A 17 18.59 17.89 32.46
CA ARG A 17 18.15 16.57 31.98
C ARG A 17 16.85 16.64 31.20
N LYS A 18 15.88 17.44 31.67
CA LYS A 18 14.61 17.66 30.97
C LYS A 18 14.83 18.40 29.64
N ALA A 19 15.64 19.46 29.64
CA ALA A 19 15.99 20.18 28.42
C ALA A 19 16.70 19.29 27.38
N LEU A 20 17.68 18.48 27.79
CA LEU A 20 18.36 17.55 26.90
C LEU A 20 17.43 16.46 26.34
N ARG A 21 16.48 15.97 27.15
CA ARG A 21 15.43 15.05 26.68
C ARG A 21 14.50 15.71 25.67
N GLU A 22 14.11 16.96 25.91
CA GLU A 22 13.29 17.77 24.99
C GLU A 22 13.99 17.95 23.64
N ILE A 23 15.27 18.35 23.66
CA ILE A 23 16.10 18.53 22.46
C ILE A 23 16.22 17.21 21.70
N SER A 24 16.49 16.12 22.40
CA SER A 24 16.59 14.78 21.80
C SER A 24 15.26 14.35 21.16
N ARG A 25 14.13 14.64 21.80
CA ARG A 25 12.78 14.32 21.28
C ARG A 25 12.46 15.15 20.04
N ASN A 26 12.78 16.44 20.06
CA ASN A 26 12.56 17.33 18.92
C ASN A 26 13.40 16.89 17.71
N LEU A 27 14.67 16.58 17.95
CA LEU A 27 15.58 16.07 16.91
C LEU A 27 15.09 14.73 16.35
N ALA A 28 14.63 13.82 17.20
CA ALA A 28 14.02 12.57 16.76
C ALA A 28 12.76 12.80 15.91
N ASN A 29 11.88 13.70 16.32
CA ASN A 29 10.67 14.04 15.55
C ASN A 29 11.00 14.63 14.18
N GLU A 30 11.99 15.52 14.11
CA GLU A 30 12.46 16.08 12.84
C GLU A 30 13.04 15.01 11.92
N LEU A 31 13.84 14.09 12.45
CA LEU A 31 14.40 12.98 11.68
C LEU A 31 13.31 12.04 11.18
N LEU A 32 12.33 11.72 12.02
CA LEU A 32 11.18 10.90 11.63
C LEU A 32 10.36 11.56 10.52
N LYS A 33 10.12 12.87 10.62
CA LYS A 33 9.40 13.62 9.59
C LYS A 33 10.17 13.63 8.26
N LYS A 34 11.47 13.92 8.29
CA LYS A 34 12.34 13.85 7.11
C LYS A 34 12.34 12.45 6.48
N ASN A 35 12.38 11.41 7.32
CA ASN A 35 12.35 10.03 6.86
C ASN A 35 11.00 9.68 6.20
N GLN A 36 9.88 10.10 6.82
CA GLN A 36 8.54 9.94 6.26
C GLN A 36 8.42 10.63 4.89
N ASP A 37 8.91 11.86 4.75
CA ASP A 37 8.89 12.60 3.49
C ASP A 37 9.73 11.90 2.42
N GLN A 38 10.94 11.45 2.78
CA GLN A 38 11.85 10.76 1.86
C GLN A 38 11.28 9.41 1.38
N GLN A 39 10.70 8.63 2.29
CA GLN A 39 10.02 7.38 1.96
C GLN A 39 8.79 7.65 1.10
N GLY A 40 7.98 8.65 1.46
CA GLY A 40 6.81 9.06 0.70
C GLY A 40 7.18 9.42 -0.74
N GLN A 41 8.20 10.25 -0.94
CA GLN A 41 8.68 10.61 -2.28
C GLN A 41 9.18 9.38 -3.04
N THR A 42 10.00 8.53 -2.42
CA THR A 42 10.59 7.38 -3.11
C THR A 42 9.53 6.34 -3.50
N VAL A 43 8.64 5.99 -2.56
CA VAL A 43 7.65 4.93 -2.74
C VAL A 43 6.48 5.39 -3.61
N ASN A 44 6.06 6.66 -3.51
CA ASN A 44 4.95 7.17 -4.32
C ASN A 44 5.36 7.49 -5.76
N LYS A 45 6.65 7.70 -6.07
CA LYS A 45 7.14 7.97 -7.44
C LYS A 45 6.69 6.92 -8.46
N SER A 46 6.70 5.64 -8.08
CA SER A 46 6.32 4.53 -8.97
C SER A 46 4.90 4.02 -8.73
N ARG A 47 4.12 4.62 -7.83
CA ARG A 47 2.73 4.24 -7.61
C ARG A 47 1.88 4.83 -8.74
N GLY A 48 1.45 3.97 -9.66
CA GLY A 48 0.40 4.31 -10.61
C GLY A 48 -0.90 4.64 -9.88
N LEU A 49 -1.73 5.50 -10.49
CA LEU A 49 -3.08 5.74 -10.00
C LEU A 49 -3.85 4.42 -9.92
N PRO A 50 -4.69 4.22 -8.90
CA PRO A 50 -5.62 3.10 -8.86
C PRO A 50 -6.41 3.01 -10.16
N ARG A 51 -6.56 1.80 -10.72
CA ARG A 51 -7.50 1.61 -11.83
C ARG A 51 -8.91 1.80 -11.31
N GLU A 52 -9.65 2.66 -11.99
CA GLU A 52 -11.06 2.87 -11.73
C GLU A 52 -11.88 2.12 -12.78
N TYR A 53 -12.91 1.42 -12.31
CA TYR A 53 -13.90 0.75 -13.14
C TYR A 53 -15.26 1.42 -13.00
N LYS A 54 -16.02 1.48 -14.08
CA LYS A 54 -17.40 1.95 -14.11
C LYS A 54 -18.36 0.77 -14.07
N VAL A 55 -19.60 1.03 -13.69
CA VAL A 55 -20.68 0.05 -13.85
C VAL A 55 -20.76 -0.31 -15.34
N ASP A 56 -20.99 -1.59 -15.61
CA ASP A 56 -20.99 -2.23 -16.92
C ASP A 56 -19.62 -2.50 -17.56
N ASP A 57 -18.51 -2.05 -16.97
CA ASP A 57 -17.18 -2.43 -17.44
C ASP A 57 -16.96 -3.95 -17.32
N LEU A 58 -16.21 -4.49 -18.27
CA LEU A 58 -15.82 -5.90 -18.27
C LEU A 58 -14.38 -6.05 -17.77
N ALA A 59 -14.21 -6.91 -16.78
CA ALA A 59 -12.92 -7.15 -16.14
C ALA A 59 -12.68 -8.64 -15.90
N LEU A 60 -11.43 -9.04 -16.05
CA LEU A 60 -10.92 -10.32 -15.59
C LEU A 60 -10.50 -10.19 -14.13
N VAL A 61 -10.80 -11.21 -13.33
CA VAL A 61 -10.42 -11.26 -11.90
C VAL A 61 -9.27 -12.24 -11.73
N ILE A 62 -8.15 -11.76 -11.20
CA ILE A 62 -6.97 -12.56 -10.88
C ILE A 62 -7.22 -13.34 -9.58
N LYS A 63 -7.02 -14.66 -9.60
CA LYS A 63 -7.32 -15.54 -8.46
C LYS A 63 -6.08 -16.35 -8.05
N TYR A 64 -5.21 -15.73 -7.27
CA TYR A 64 -3.93 -16.32 -6.84
C TYR A 64 -4.08 -17.54 -5.92
N SER A 65 -5.13 -17.60 -5.09
CA SER A 65 -5.28 -18.65 -4.06
C SER A 65 -5.98 -19.92 -4.53
N GLN A 66 -6.48 -19.97 -5.77
CA GLN A 66 -7.23 -21.11 -6.31
C GLN A 66 -6.59 -21.72 -7.56
N SER A 67 -5.32 -21.39 -7.84
CA SER A 67 -4.53 -22.04 -8.89
C SER A 67 -4.11 -23.43 -8.43
N THR A 68 -5.02 -24.40 -8.51
CA THR A 68 -4.78 -25.80 -8.13
C THR A 68 -3.96 -26.56 -9.18
N GLY A 69 -2.87 -25.95 -9.71
CA GLY A 69 -2.00 -26.54 -10.74
C GLY A 69 -1.34 -25.52 -11.68
N LYS A 70 -0.20 -25.90 -12.29
CA LYS A 70 0.61 -25.05 -13.21
C LYS A 70 -0.13 -24.61 -14.47
N LEU A 71 -1.15 -25.36 -14.89
CA LEU A 71 -1.89 -25.13 -16.15
C LEU A 71 -3.27 -24.49 -15.94
N ASN A 72 -3.61 -24.11 -14.71
CA ASN A 72 -4.89 -23.44 -14.47
C ASN A 72 -4.80 -21.97 -14.89
N PRO A 73 -5.83 -21.44 -15.57
CA PRO A 73 -5.88 -20.02 -15.89
C PRO A 73 -5.89 -19.22 -14.58
N GLY A 74 -4.88 -18.38 -14.39
CA GLY A 74 -4.73 -17.53 -13.18
C GLY A 74 -5.80 -16.45 -13.06
N MET A 75 -6.65 -16.30 -14.08
CA MET A 75 -7.67 -15.27 -14.20
C MET A 75 -9.02 -15.91 -14.60
N ARG A 76 -10.12 -15.36 -14.08
CA ARG A 76 -11.50 -15.78 -14.42
C ARG A 76 -12.31 -14.61 -14.97
N GLY A 77 -13.37 -14.96 -15.70
CA GLY A 77 -14.26 -14.00 -16.32
C GLY A 77 -13.83 -13.70 -17.75
N PRO A 78 -14.62 -12.93 -18.49
CA PRO A 78 -15.00 -11.58 -18.11
C PRO A 78 -16.14 -11.54 -17.09
N TYR A 79 -15.97 -10.72 -16.06
CA TYR A 79 -17.03 -10.33 -15.15
C TYR A 79 -17.47 -8.91 -15.47
N LYS A 80 -18.77 -8.67 -15.34
CA LYS A 80 -19.34 -7.34 -15.49
C LYS A 80 -19.38 -6.64 -14.14
N VAL A 81 -18.86 -5.42 -14.07
CA VAL A 81 -18.94 -4.60 -12.86
C VAL A 81 -20.40 -4.17 -12.67
N THR A 82 -21.02 -4.60 -11.58
CA THR A 82 -22.42 -4.27 -11.26
C THR A 82 -22.51 -3.10 -10.29
N LYS A 83 -21.52 -2.92 -9.42
CA LYS A 83 -21.52 -1.87 -8.40
C LYS A 83 -20.11 -1.42 -8.05
N VAL A 84 -19.95 -0.10 -7.88
CA VAL A 84 -18.74 0.50 -7.31
C VAL A 84 -18.91 0.61 -5.80
N LEU A 85 -17.96 0.08 -5.04
CA LEU A 85 -17.95 0.10 -3.58
C LEU A 85 -16.84 1.05 -3.07
N PRO A 86 -16.95 1.54 -1.82
CA PRO A 86 -15.88 2.33 -1.21
C PRO A 86 -14.54 1.59 -1.17
N ASN A 87 -13.45 2.36 -1.07
CA ASN A 87 -12.08 1.85 -0.96
C ASN A 87 -11.58 1.05 -2.19
N GLY A 88 -12.03 1.43 -3.40
CA GLY A 88 -11.57 0.81 -4.65
C GLY A 88 -11.99 -0.65 -4.78
N ARG A 89 -13.15 -1.01 -4.23
CA ARG A 89 -13.75 -2.34 -4.36
C ARG A 89 -14.90 -2.28 -5.35
N TYR A 90 -15.16 -3.41 -5.98
CA TYR A 90 -16.18 -3.55 -7.00
C TYR A 90 -16.95 -4.84 -6.76
N GLU A 91 -18.25 -4.78 -6.99
CA GLU A 91 -19.06 -5.98 -7.15
C GLU A 91 -19.05 -6.36 -8.63
N CYS A 92 -18.71 -7.61 -8.89
CA CYS A 92 -18.58 -8.15 -10.23
C CYS A 92 -19.49 -9.36 -10.37
N GLY A 93 -20.32 -9.36 -11.41
CA GLY A 93 -21.30 -10.41 -11.67
C GLY A 93 -20.98 -11.19 -12.94
N ASN A 94 -21.23 -12.50 -12.92
CA ASN A 94 -21.31 -13.33 -14.11
C ASN A 94 -22.28 -14.50 -13.91
N TRP A 95 -23.20 -14.71 -14.86
CA TRP A 95 -24.18 -15.81 -14.86
C TRP A 95 -24.89 -16.03 -13.49
N GLY A 96 -25.38 -14.94 -12.88
CA GLY A 96 -26.13 -14.99 -11.61
C GLY A 96 -25.29 -15.15 -10.34
N LYS A 97 -23.96 -15.22 -10.44
CA LYS A 97 -23.05 -15.18 -9.27
C LYS A 97 -22.40 -13.81 -9.18
N THR A 98 -22.41 -13.21 -7.99
CA THR A 98 -21.66 -11.98 -7.71
C THR A 98 -20.45 -12.27 -6.83
N THR A 99 -19.41 -11.46 -6.96
CA THR A 99 -18.21 -11.53 -6.14
C THR A 99 -17.67 -10.13 -5.94
N GLN A 100 -17.23 -9.82 -4.73
CA GLN A 100 -16.59 -8.54 -4.44
C GLN A 100 -15.07 -8.67 -4.62
N VAL A 101 -14.48 -7.73 -5.34
CA VAL A 101 -13.06 -7.75 -5.72
C VAL A 101 -12.48 -6.35 -5.58
N ALA A 102 -11.22 -6.25 -5.12
CA ALA A 102 -10.49 -4.99 -5.11
C ALA A 102 -9.86 -4.71 -6.48
N PHE A 103 -9.74 -3.43 -6.85
CA PHE A 103 -9.20 -3.00 -8.15
C PHE A 103 -7.83 -3.62 -8.49
N GLN A 104 -7.01 -3.90 -7.47
CA GLN A 104 -5.67 -4.50 -7.62
C GLN A 104 -5.69 -5.93 -8.18
N HIS A 105 -6.82 -6.63 -8.04
CA HIS A 105 -7.02 -7.98 -8.54
C HIS A 105 -7.86 -8.02 -9.82
N MET A 106 -8.14 -6.86 -10.41
CA MET A 106 -8.92 -6.74 -11.63
C MET A 106 -8.02 -6.30 -12.79
N VAL A 107 -8.35 -6.78 -13.98
CA VAL A 107 -7.70 -6.39 -15.24
C VAL A 107 -8.79 -6.11 -16.25
N SER A 108 -8.75 -4.96 -16.91
CA SER A 108 -9.75 -4.61 -17.93
C SER A 108 -9.72 -5.64 -19.06
N TRP A 109 -10.90 -6.16 -19.43
CA TRP A 109 -11.02 -7.08 -20.56
C TRP A 109 -10.88 -6.29 -21.86
N LYS A 110 -10.01 -6.76 -22.77
CA LYS A 110 -9.70 -6.09 -24.04
C LYS A 110 -10.47 -6.66 -25.24
N GLY A 111 -11.48 -7.49 -24.99
CA GLY A 111 -12.18 -8.26 -26.02
C GLY A 111 -11.56 -9.63 -26.24
N GLU A 112 -12.21 -10.42 -27.09
CA GLU A 112 -11.68 -11.70 -27.55
C GLU A 112 -10.50 -11.46 -28.50
N TRP A 113 -9.53 -12.37 -28.45
CA TRP A 113 -8.44 -12.35 -29.42
C TRP A 113 -8.98 -12.84 -30.76
N CYS A 114 -8.87 -12.00 -31.80
CA CYS A 114 -9.17 -12.36 -33.18
C CYS A 114 -7.86 -12.39 -33.98
N PRO A 115 -7.66 -13.39 -34.88
CA PRO A 115 -6.43 -13.48 -35.67
C PRO A 115 -6.20 -12.27 -36.58
N GLU A 116 -7.27 -11.56 -36.96
CA GLU A 116 -7.23 -10.32 -37.74
C GLU A 116 -6.49 -9.18 -37.01
N THR A 117 -6.46 -9.19 -35.67
CA THR A 117 -5.78 -8.18 -34.85
C THR A 117 -4.26 -8.33 -34.85
N CYS A 118 -3.72 -9.45 -35.35
CA CYS A 118 -2.28 -9.69 -35.46
C CYS A 118 -1.67 -9.24 -36.80
N ALA A 119 -2.49 -8.86 -37.77
CA ALA A 119 -2.05 -8.55 -39.14
C ALA A 119 -1.89 -7.04 -39.42
N SER A 120 -2.05 -6.19 -38.39
CA SER A 120 -1.94 -4.73 -38.46
C SER A 120 -0.69 -4.19 -37.80
#